data_AF-A0A440IKS9-F1
#
_entry.id   AF-A0A440IKS9-F1
#
_cell.length_a   1.000
_cell.length_b   1.000
_cell.length_c   1.000
_cell.angle_alpha   90.00
_cell.angle_beta   90.00
_cell.angle_gamma   90.00
#
_symmetry.space_group_name_H-M   'P 1'
#
loop_
_entity.id
_entity.type
_entity.pdbx_description
1 polymer ?
#
loop_
_entity_poly.entity_id
_entity_poly.type
_entity_poly.pdbx_seq_one_letter_code
_entity_poly.pdbx_strand_id
1 'polypeptide(L)'
;MAASAQASGDGVRVTGADPVDMNSTQAMNGTIVVQTVEMGNRWSHVQNTDEIHVSAEFTTGDASYAVRIDKPMPRHPLGRYTTWSGAVYEHEMHGDTGIGTAKLPKMRPKIALWGWAEVRRNGEVIARAAPAHVMVVTDGPIPGVMLEVDTEDKGLAAEPDGYINVMWHKVEALQMPEGPERTSQIIGWIGIIAFVALFGGLAAFARVERPKP
;
A
#
# COMPACT_ATOMS: atom_id res chain seq x y z
N MET A 1 -1.38 -0.50 14.16
CA MET A 1 -2.03 0.81 13.93
C MET A 1 -2.29 0.95 12.44
N ALA A 2 -3.36 1.65 12.04
CA ALA A 2 -3.69 1.83 10.63
C ALA A 2 -2.77 2.85 9.95
N ALA A 3 -2.41 2.62 8.69
CA ALA A 3 -1.86 3.64 7.81
C ALA A 3 -3.01 4.33 7.06
N SER A 4 -2.86 5.62 6.78
CA SER A 4 -3.81 6.34 5.94
C SER A 4 -3.13 7.38 5.06
N ALA A 5 -3.75 7.65 3.91
CA ALA A 5 -3.33 8.70 2.99
C ALA A 5 -4.56 9.38 2.38
N GLN A 6 -4.41 10.66 2.01
CA GLN A 6 -5.42 11.41 1.29
C GLN A 6 -4.77 12.27 0.21
N ALA A 7 -5.46 12.42 -0.92
CA ALA A 7 -5.12 13.38 -1.95
C ALA A 7 -6.40 13.97 -2.56
N SER A 8 -6.33 15.22 -3.00
CA SER A 8 -7.43 15.89 -3.68
C SER A 8 -6.94 16.90 -4.71
N GLY A 9 -7.86 17.36 -5.55
CA GLY A 9 -7.60 18.35 -6.59
C GLY A 9 -7.17 17.74 -7.91
N ASP A 10 -6.29 18.44 -8.62
CA ASP A 10 -5.89 18.11 -9.97
C ASP A 10 -4.93 16.92 -10.03
N GLY A 11 -5.04 16.18 -11.13
CA GLY A 11 -4.15 15.08 -11.46
C GLY A 11 -4.25 14.69 -12.93
N VAL A 12 -3.76 13.51 -13.25
CA VAL A 12 -3.78 12.97 -14.61
C VAL A 12 -4.38 11.57 -14.64
N ARG A 13 -5.09 11.28 -15.73
CA ARG A 13 -5.46 9.94 -16.16
C ARG A 13 -4.53 9.53 -17.30
N VAL A 14 -3.93 8.35 -17.23
CA VAL A 14 -3.23 7.75 -18.36
C VAL A 14 -4.26 7.21 -19.35
N THR A 15 -4.04 7.44 -20.64
CA THR A 15 -4.94 7.06 -21.72
C THR A 15 -4.20 6.35 -22.85
N GLY A 16 -4.93 5.60 -23.67
CA GLY A 16 -4.39 4.90 -24.82
C GLY A 16 -3.86 3.50 -24.50
N ALA A 17 -3.10 2.95 -25.45
CA ALA A 17 -2.80 1.53 -25.46
C ALA A 17 -1.82 1.07 -24.37
N ASP A 18 -0.99 1.94 -23.79
CA ASP A 18 -0.03 1.58 -22.74
C ASP A 18 -0.45 2.21 -21.40
N PRO A 19 -0.86 1.42 -20.40
CA PRO A 19 -1.46 1.93 -19.16
C PRO A 19 -0.48 2.68 -18.25
N VAL A 20 0.79 2.77 -18.63
CA VAL A 20 1.85 3.45 -17.87
C VAL A 20 2.62 4.45 -18.73
N ASP A 21 2.14 4.78 -19.93
CA ASP A 21 2.73 5.84 -20.74
C ASP A 21 2.28 7.21 -20.23
N MET A 22 3.08 7.78 -19.33
CA MET A 22 2.83 9.10 -18.73
C MET A 22 2.90 10.26 -19.73
N ASN A 23 3.20 10.02 -21.02
CA ASN A 23 3.10 11.04 -22.07
C ASN A 23 1.71 11.10 -22.72
N SER A 24 0.90 10.04 -22.56
CA SER A 24 -0.46 9.96 -23.07
C SER A 24 -1.44 10.11 -21.92
N THR A 25 -1.79 11.35 -21.61
CA THR A 25 -2.60 11.66 -20.43
C THR A 25 -3.75 12.62 -20.73
N GLN A 26 -4.80 12.52 -19.93
CA GLN A 26 -5.89 13.48 -19.82
C GLN A 26 -5.90 14.09 -18.42
N ALA A 27 -6.25 15.39 -18.31
CA ALA A 27 -6.42 16.01 -17.00
C ALA A 27 -7.62 15.41 -16.25
N MET A 28 -7.46 15.26 -14.93
CA MET A 28 -8.53 14.85 -14.04
C MET A 28 -8.59 15.75 -12.80
N ASN A 29 -9.73 15.75 -12.11
CA ASN A 29 -9.88 16.37 -10.79
C ASN A 29 -10.69 15.44 -9.88
N GLY A 30 -10.29 15.30 -8.62
CA GLY A 30 -11.01 14.42 -7.71
C GLY A 30 -10.38 14.28 -6.34
N THR A 31 -10.83 13.26 -5.61
CA THR A 31 -10.35 12.91 -4.27
C THR A 31 -10.06 11.43 -4.18
N ILE A 32 -9.11 11.06 -3.31
CA ILE A 32 -8.88 9.69 -2.89
C ILE A 32 -8.54 9.65 -1.40
N VAL A 33 -9.14 8.70 -0.70
CA VAL A 33 -8.85 8.34 0.69
C VAL A 33 -8.42 6.89 0.73
N VAL A 34 -7.28 6.64 1.36
CA VAL A 34 -6.69 5.31 1.55
C VAL A 34 -6.57 5.06 3.04
N GLN A 35 -7.06 3.91 3.49
CA GLN A 35 -6.88 3.41 4.86
C GLN A 35 -6.52 1.94 4.80
N THR A 36 -5.49 1.54 5.53
CA THR A 36 -4.97 0.17 5.49
C THR A 36 -4.46 -0.28 6.85
N VAL A 37 -4.54 -1.58 7.10
CA VAL A 37 -3.86 -2.26 8.20
C VAL A 37 -3.13 -3.47 7.61
N GLU A 38 -1.81 -3.36 7.51
CA GLU A 38 -0.93 -4.48 7.21
C GLU A 38 -0.86 -5.42 8.42
N MET A 39 -1.43 -6.62 8.27
CA MET A 39 -1.43 -7.69 9.26
C MET A 39 -0.88 -9.01 8.70
N GLY A 40 -0.83 -9.13 7.37
CA GLY A 40 -0.40 -10.34 6.69
C GLY A 40 1.10 -10.61 6.84
N ASN A 41 1.44 -11.87 7.10
CA ASN A 41 2.81 -12.35 6.90
C ASN A 41 3.04 -12.57 5.40
N ARG A 42 3.75 -11.64 4.75
CA ARG A 42 4.06 -11.71 3.31
C ARG A 42 4.81 -12.99 2.91
N TRP A 43 5.49 -13.63 3.84
CA TRP A 43 6.25 -14.86 3.58
C TRP A 43 5.43 -16.14 3.84
N SER A 44 4.16 -16.01 4.19
CA SER A 44 3.25 -17.13 4.42
C SER A 44 2.33 -17.36 3.23
N HIS A 45 2.10 -18.62 2.90
CA HIS A 45 1.05 -19.02 1.97
C HIS A 45 -0.36 -18.96 2.59
N VAL A 46 -0.46 -18.69 3.90
CA VAL A 46 -1.73 -18.59 4.62
C VAL A 46 -2.34 -17.21 4.38
N GLN A 47 -3.66 -17.22 4.16
CA GLN A 47 -4.54 -16.12 3.79
C GLN A 47 -4.10 -14.73 4.24
N ASN A 48 -4.24 -13.78 3.32
CA ASN A 48 -4.14 -12.37 3.59
C ASN A 48 -5.23 -11.91 4.58
N THR A 49 -4.81 -11.35 5.72
CA THR A 49 -5.69 -10.79 6.75
C THR A 49 -5.62 -9.27 6.81
N ASP A 50 -5.08 -8.61 5.79
CA ASP A 50 -5.03 -7.14 5.77
C ASP A 50 -6.43 -6.53 5.75
N GLU A 51 -6.55 -5.35 6.34
CA GLU A 51 -7.74 -4.52 6.16
C GLU A 51 -7.40 -3.41 5.17
N ILE A 52 -8.26 -3.22 4.17
CA ILE A 52 -8.13 -2.11 3.22
C ILE A 52 -9.48 -1.42 3.07
N HIS A 53 -9.45 -0.10 3.01
CA HIS A 53 -10.58 0.73 2.65
C HIS A 53 -10.06 1.87 1.78
N VAL A 54 -10.41 1.84 0.50
CA VAL A 54 -10.11 2.91 -0.46
C VAL A 54 -11.42 3.44 -1.02
N SER A 55 -11.55 4.76 -1.04
CA SER A 55 -12.63 5.46 -1.74
C SER A 55 -12.01 6.55 -2.60
N ALA A 56 -12.33 6.55 -3.89
CA ALA A 56 -11.93 7.60 -4.81
C ALA A 56 -13.12 8.09 -5.63
N GLU A 57 -13.21 9.39 -5.84
CA GLU A 57 -14.18 10.03 -6.72
C GLU A 57 -13.45 11.05 -7.58
N PHE A 58 -13.57 10.95 -8.91
CA PHE A 58 -12.86 11.86 -9.82
C PHE A 58 -13.60 12.02 -11.15
N THR A 59 -13.29 13.10 -11.86
CA THR A 59 -13.79 13.39 -13.20
C THR A 59 -12.62 13.51 -14.17
N THR A 60 -12.84 13.07 -15.41
CA THR A 60 -11.87 13.16 -16.51
C THR A 60 -12.63 13.15 -17.83
N GLY A 61 -12.39 14.17 -18.66
CA GLY A 61 -13.25 14.42 -19.82
C GLY A 61 -14.71 14.58 -19.41
N ASP A 62 -15.60 13.84 -20.09
CA ASP A 62 -17.04 13.86 -19.84
C ASP A 62 -17.52 12.78 -18.84
N ALA A 63 -16.59 12.05 -18.21
CA ALA A 63 -16.92 10.94 -17.32
C ALA A 63 -16.59 11.26 -15.85
N SER A 64 -17.50 10.83 -14.96
CA SER A 64 -17.28 10.78 -13.51
C SER A 64 -17.11 9.35 -13.05
N TYR A 65 -16.25 9.15 -12.05
CA TYR A 65 -15.90 7.85 -11.51
C TYR A 65 -16.06 7.82 -10.01
N ALA A 66 -16.52 6.67 -9.50
CA ALA A 66 -16.41 6.33 -8.09
C ALA A 66 -15.80 4.92 -7.97
N VAL A 67 -14.73 4.79 -7.21
CA VAL A 67 -13.99 3.54 -7.00
C VAL A 67 -13.97 3.21 -5.52
N ARG A 68 -14.33 1.97 -5.17
CA ARG A 68 -14.25 1.45 -3.81
C ARG A 68 -13.45 0.16 -3.76
N ILE A 69 -12.54 0.06 -2.80
CA ILE A 69 -11.71 -1.13 -2.58
C ILE A 69 -11.77 -1.50 -1.10
N ASP A 70 -12.59 -2.50 -0.77
CA ASP A 70 -12.84 -2.95 0.61
C ASP A 70 -12.35 -4.38 0.87
N LYS A 71 -11.86 -5.06 -0.17
CA LYS A 71 -11.44 -6.46 -0.10
C LYS A 71 -10.01 -6.60 -0.58
N PRO A 72 -9.06 -6.98 0.30
CA PRO A 72 -7.71 -7.26 -0.14
C PRO A 72 -7.73 -8.45 -1.08
N MET A 73 -6.83 -8.41 -2.05
CA MET A 73 -6.64 -9.55 -2.91
C MET A 73 -5.89 -10.64 -2.13
N PRO A 74 -6.32 -11.91 -2.16
CA PRO A 74 -5.61 -12.99 -1.46
C PRO A 74 -4.33 -13.41 -2.21
N ARG A 75 -4.33 -13.31 -3.54
CA ARG A 75 -3.21 -13.63 -4.44
C ARG A 75 -3.33 -12.82 -5.71
N HIS A 76 -2.21 -12.46 -6.34
CA HIS A 76 -2.23 -11.82 -7.66
C HIS A 76 -3.06 -12.64 -8.67
N PRO A 77 -3.89 -12.05 -9.56
CA PRO A 77 -4.81 -12.80 -10.40
C PRO A 77 -4.08 -13.75 -11.35
N LEU A 78 -2.92 -13.32 -11.85
CA LEU A 78 -2.05 -14.12 -12.72
C LEU A 78 -1.04 -14.98 -11.96
N GLY A 79 -1.10 -15.04 -10.63
CA GLY A 79 -0.17 -15.84 -9.80
C GLY A 79 1.30 -15.38 -9.86
N ARG A 80 1.60 -14.26 -10.52
CA ARG A 80 2.95 -13.72 -10.73
C ARG A 80 3.64 -13.37 -9.41
N TYR A 81 2.88 -12.89 -8.44
CA TYR A 81 3.39 -12.56 -7.11
C TYR A 81 2.70 -13.46 -6.08
N THR A 82 3.42 -14.46 -5.60
CA THR A 82 2.89 -15.48 -4.68
C THR A 82 2.74 -14.98 -3.24
N THR A 83 3.34 -13.84 -2.91
CA THR A 83 3.53 -13.31 -1.54
C THR A 83 3.09 -11.86 -1.37
N TRP A 84 2.79 -11.15 -2.47
CA TRP A 84 2.50 -9.71 -2.48
C TRP A 84 1.04 -9.49 -2.86
N SER A 85 0.19 -9.41 -1.83
CA SER A 85 -1.25 -9.20 -1.94
C SER A 85 -1.73 -8.45 -0.70
N GLY A 86 -2.80 -7.65 -0.80
CA GLY A 86 -3.29 -6.76 0.29
C GLY A 86 -2.44 -5.50 0.43
N ALA A 87 -2.14 -5.05 1.64
CA ALA A 87 -1.45 -3.78 1.91
C ALA A 87 0.00 -4.00 2.36
N VAL A 88 0.91 -3.17 1.89
CA VAL A 88 2.35 -3.26 2.15
C VAL A 88 2.91 -1.87 2.41
N TYR A 89 3.75 -1.75 3.44
CA TYR A 89 4.37 -0.48 3.79
C TYR A 89 5.87 -0.43 3.47
N GLU A 90 6.31 0.70 2.94
CA GLU A 90 7.72 1.06 2.74
C GLU A 90 8.57 -0.04 2.09
N HIS A 91 8.02 -0.75 1.09
CA HIS A 91 8.73 -1.79 0.34
C HIS A 91 9.10 -1.31 -1.06
N GLU A 92 10.24 -1.76 -1.58
CA GLU A 92 10.70 -1.42 -2.92
C GLU A 92 9.97 -2.26 -3.98
N MET A 93 9.54 -1.64 -5.08
CA MET A 93 8.81 -2.28 -6.19
C MET A 93 9.10 -1.60 -7.54
N HIS A 94 8.59 -2.20 -8.62
CA HIS A 94 8.84 -1.83 -10.03
C HIS A 94 10.30 -1.98 -10.48
N GLY A 95 10.61 -1.57 -11.71
CA GLY A 95 11.95 -1.69 -12.30
C GLY A 95 12.44 -3.14 -12.36
N ASP A 96 13.60 -3.41 -11.78
CA ASP A 96 14.25 -4.73 -11.73
C ASP A 96 13.89 -5.56 -10.49
N THR A 97 12.95 -5.10 -9.66
CA THR A 97 12.55 -5.80 -8.41
C THR A 97 11.80 -7.11 -8.65
N GLY A 98 11.26 -7.31 -9.86
CA GLY A 98 10.37 -8.43 -10.18
C GLY A 98 8.95 -8.28 -9.63
N ILE A 99 8.57 -7.10 -9.13
CA ILE A 99 7.23 -6.79 -8.62
C ILE A 99 6.66 -5.60 -9.41
N GLY A 100 5.49 -5.77 -10.01
CA GLY A 100 4.84 -4.75 -10.85
C GLY A 100 5.45 -4.67 -12.26
N THR A 101 5.24 -3.54 -12.94
CA THR A 101 5.77 -3.33 -14.30
C THR A 101 7.23 -2.83 -14.29
N ALA A 102 8.07 -3.41 -15.17
CA ALA A 102 9.46 -2.97 -15.37
C ALA A 102 9.57 -1.63 -16.13
N LYS A 103 8.47 -1.13 -16.70
CA LYS A 103 8.42 0.17 -17.37
C LYS A 103 8.43 1.36 -16.41
N LEU A 104 8.02 1.14 -15.16
CA LEU A 104 8.08 2.15 -14.12
C LEU A 104 9.46 2.12 -13.43
N PRO A 105 9.99 3.28 -13.00
CA PRO A 105 11.22 3.30 -12.21
C PRO A 105 11.02 2.53 -10.91
N LYS A 106 12.14 2.08 -10.34
CA LYS A 106 12.16 1.54 -8.98
C LYS A 106 11.62 2.58 -7.99
N MET A 107 10.65 2.19 -7.18
CA MET A 107 9.98 3.08 -6.22
C MET A 107 9.81 2.37 -4.88
N ARG A 108 9.78 3.16 -3.81
CA ARG A 108 9.51 2.69 -2.44
C ARG A 108 8.31 3.44 -1.87
N PRO A 109 7.07 3.08 -2.26
CA PRO A 109 5.88 3.76 -1.74
C PRO A 109 5.76 3.61 -0.23
N LYS A 110 5.15 4.62 0.38
CA LYS A 110 4.75 4.59 1.80
C LYS A 110 3.68 3.55 2.02
N ILE A 111 2.68 3.50 1.14
CA ILE A 111 1.62 2.50 1.13
C ILE A 111 1.51 1.96 -0.30
N ALA A 112 1.53 0.65 -0.46
CA ALA A 112 1.08 -0.03 -1.67
C ALA A 112 -0.02 -1.02 -1.28
N LEU A 113 -1.03 -1.18 -2.13
CA LEU A 113 -2.04 -2.21 -1.89
C LEU A 113 -2.58 -2.84 -3.17
N TRP A 114 -3.08 -4.07 -3.05
CA TRP A 114 -3.80 -4.80 -4.08
C TRP A 114 -5.14 -5.30 -3.55
N GLY A 115 -6.21 -4.99 -4.27
CA GLY A 115 -7.57 -5.33 -3.87
C GLY A 115 -8.53 -5.53 -5.03
N TRP A 116 -9.78 -5.80 -4.70
CA TRP A 116 -10.89 -5.92 -5.66
C TRP A 116 -11.74 -4.65 -5.61
N ALA A 117 -11.76 -3.92 -6.73
CA ALA A 117 -12.51 -2.68 -6.86
C ALA A 117 -13.95 -2.90 -7.36
N GLU A 118 -14.91 -2.24 -6.71
CA GLU A 118 -16.16 -1.83 -7.37
C GLU A 118 -15.90 -0.48 -8.06
N VAL A 119 -16.25 -0.40 -9.34
CA VAL A 119 -16.09 0.80 -10.16
C VAL A 119 -17.45 1.24 -10.67
N ARG A 120 -17.74 2.51 -10.50
CA ARG A 120 -18.87 3.20 -11.13
C ARG A 120 -18.38 4.25 -12.09
N ARG A 121 -19.06 4.36 -13.23
CA ARG A 121 -18.88 5.41 -14.22
C ARG A 121 -20.21 6.11 -14.43
N ASN A 122 -20.26 7.43 -14.29
CA ASN A 122 -21.48 8.23 -14.44
C ASN A 122 -22.65 7.71 -13.58
N GLY A 123 -22.34 7.18 -12.40
CA GLY A 123 -23.32 6.60 -11.46
C GLY A 123 -23.66 5.12 -11.69
N GLU A 124 -23.31 4.54 -12.84
CA GLU A 124 -23.56 3.13 -13.17
C GLU A 124 -22.39 2.23 -12.77
N VAL A 125 -22.68 1.06 -12.18
CA VAL A 125 -21.65 0.08 -11.84
C VAL A 125 -21.14 -0.61 -13.12
N ILE A 126 -19.86 -0.42 -13.44
CA ILE A 126 -19.21 -1.02 -14.61
C ILE A 126 -18.35 -2.24 -14.25
N ALA A 127 -17.92 -2.35 -13.00
CA ALA A 127 -17.23 -3.52 -12.48
C ALA A 127 -17.56 -3.70 -10.99
N ARG A 128 -17.76 -4.94 -10.54
CA ARG A 128 -18.03 -5.27 -9.13
C ARG A 128 -16.81 -5.83 -8.39
N ALA A 129 -15.81 -6.27 -9.14
CA ALA A 129 -14.58 -6.87 -8.62
C ALA A 129 -13.49 -6.82 -9.69
N ALA A 130 -13.01 -5.62 -10.03
CA ALA A 130 -11.85 -5.46 -10.90
C ALA A 130 -10.55 -5.51 -10.08
N PRO A 131 -9.47 -6.15 -10.56
CA PRO A 131 -8.16 -6.03 -9.96
C PRO A 131 -7.78 -4.55 -9.81
N ALA A 132 -7.34 -4.13 -8.63
CA ALA A 132 -6.89 -2.76 -8.41
C ALA A 132 -5.60 -2.71 -7.61
N HIS A 133 -4.79 -1.71 -7.91
CA HIS A 133 -3.54 -1.40 -7.24
C HIS A 133 -3.52 0.09 -6.86
N VAL A 134 -3.12 0.40 -5.63
CA VAL A 134 -2.91 1.78 -5.20
C VAL A 134 -1.50 1.93 -4.66
N MET A 135 -0.84 3.02 -5.02
CA MET A 135 0.44 3.42 -4.46
C MET A 135 0.37 4.84 -3.91
N VAL A 136 0.96 5.04 -2.73
CA VAL A 136 1.16 6.34 -2.10
C VAL A 136 2.66 6.58 -2.01
N VAL A 137 3.16 7.56 -2.75
CA VAL A 137 4.58 7.89 -2.87
C VAL A 137 4.80 9.33 -2.44
N THR A 138 5.70 9.58 -1.50
CA THR A 138 6.02 10.95 -1.05
C THR A 138 7.27 11.53 -1.69
N ASP A 139 8.16 10.65 -2.19
CA ASP A 139 9.50 11.01 -2.63
C ASP A 139 9.85 10.28 -3.93
N GLY A 140 10.73 10.88 -4.75
CA GLY A 140 11.18 10.30 -6.01
C GLY A 140 10.57 10.98 -7.25
N PRO A 141 10.69 10.35 -8.44
CA PRO A 141 10.37 11.00 -9.71
C PRO A 141 8.86 11.18 -9.94
N ILE A 142 8.02 10.40 -9.26
CA ILE A 142 6.56 10.36 -9.46
C ILE A 142 5.88 10.37 -8.08
N PRO A 143 5.96 11.48 -7.31
CA PRO A 143 5.30 11.58 -6.01
C PRO A 143 3.78 11.76 -6.21
N GLY A 144 2.99 11.24 -5.28
CA GLY A 144 1.54 11.32 -5.36
C GLY A 144 0.80 10.08 -4.87
N VAL A 145 -0.47 10.00 -5.25
CA VAL A 145 -1.29 8.80 -5.10
C VAL A 145 -1.66 8.30 -6.49
N MET A 146 -1.30 7.06 -6.80
CA MET A 146 -1.65 6.38 -8.05
C MET A 146 -2.72 5.33 -7.75
N LEU A 147 -3.78 5.31 -8.56
CA LEU A 147 -4.84 4.30 -8.54
C LEU A 147 -4.91 3.66 -9.92
N GLU A 148 -4.66 2.37 -9.95
CA GLU A 148 -4.76 1.52 -11.11
C GLU A 148 -5.92 0.53 -10.94
N VAL A 149 -6.74 0.38 -11.96
CA VAL A 149 -7.80 -0.62 -12.04
C VAL A 149 -7.72 -1.32 -13.38
N ASP A 150 -7.55 -2.64 -13.31
CA ASP A 150 -7.50 -3.57 -14.45
C ASP A 150 -6.44 -3.22 -15.51
N THR A 151 -5.34 -2.61 -15.10
CA THR A 151 -4.25 -2.15 -16.00
C THR A 151 -3.52 -3.31 -16.69
N GLU A 152 -3.47 -4.50 -16.06
CA GLU A 152 -2.80 -5.67 -16.65
C GLU A 152 -3.63 -6.36 -17.74
N ASP A 153 -4.89 -6.69 -17.44
CA ASP A 153 -5.75 -7.48 -18.32
C ASP A 153 -6.59 -6.60 -19.27
N LYS A 154 -6.77 -5.32 -18.93
CA LYS A 154 -7.57 -4.33 -19.69
C LYS A 154 -9.00 -4.81 -19.95
N GLY A 155 -9.61 -5.42 -18.94
CA GLY A 155 -10.91 -6.07 -19.00
C GLY A 155 -12.11 -5.18 -18.67
N LEU A 156 -11.94 -3.88 -18.36
CA LEU A 156 -13.06 -2.96 -18.11
C LEU A 156 -13.79 -2.64 -19.41
N ALA A 157 -14.75 -3.48 -19.80
CA ALA A 157 -15.46 -3.36 -21.08
C ALA A 157 -16.19 -2.03 -21.31
N ALA A 158 -16.56 -1.32 -20.25
CA ALA A 158 -17.22 -0.01 -20.33
C ALA A 158 -16.22 1.18 -20.40
N GLU A 159 -14.91 0.90 -20.35
CA GLU A 159 -13.83 1.87 -20.51
C GLU A 159 -13.18 1.75 -21.89
N PRO A 160 -13.00 2.85 -22.65
CA PRO A 160 -12.40 2.78 -23.98
C PRO A 160 -11.01 2.13 -24.02
N ASP A 161 -10.19 2.43 -23.01
CA ASP A 161 -8.83 1.89 -22.90
C ASP A 161 -8.79 0.51 -22.22
N GLY A 162 -9.92 0.04 -21.69
CA GLY A 162 -10.04 -1.21 -20.93
C GLY A 162 -9.52 -1.15 -19.50
N TYR A 163 -8.99 -0.01 -19.04
CA TYR A 163 -8.45 0.18 -17.69
C TYR A 163 -8.70 1.61 -17.18
N ILE A 164 -8.44 1.82 -15.89
CA ILE A 164 -8.32 3.14 -15.27
C ILE A 164 -6.93 3.22 -14.64
N ASN A 165 -6.14 4.23 -15.01
CA ASN A 165 -4.92 4.59 -14.27
C ASN A 165 -4.94 6.10 -14.05
N VAL A 166 -5.03 6.51 -12.80
CA VAL A 166 -5.08 7.91 -12.40
C VAL A 166 -4.04 8.21 -11.34
N MET A 167 -3.54 9.45 -11.36
CA MET A 167 -2.51 9.92 -10.45
C MET A 167 -2.82 11.33 -9.94
N TRP A 168 -2.96 11.47 -8.63
CA TRP A 168 -2.87 12.76 -7.95
C TRP A 168 -1.41 13.08 -7.69
N HIS A 169 -0.93 14.27 -8.05
CA HIS A 169 0.50 14.63 -7.95
C HIS A 169 0.98 14.97 -6.54
N LYS A 170 0.06 15.06 -5.58
CA LYS A 170 0.37 15.46 -4.21
C LYS A 170 -0.38 14.61 -3.21
N VAL A 171 0.34 14.13 -2.21
CA VAL A 171 -0.24 13.56 -1.00
C VAL A 171 -0.53 14.71 -0.03
N GLU A 172 -1.79 14.89 0.35
CA GLU A 172 -2.22 15.99 1.23
C GLU A 172 -2.09 15.64 2.71
N ALA A 173 -2.41 14.40 3.05
CA ALA A 173 -2.25 13.86 4.38
C ALA A 173 -1.70 12.44 4.28
N LEU A 174 -0.75 12.12 5.16
CA LEU A 174 -0.20 10.79 5.31
C LEU A 174 0.01 10.51 6.80
N GLN A 175 -0.52 9.38 7.27
CA GLN A 175 -0.24 8.83 8.58
C GLN A 175 0.29 7.41 8.39
N MET A 176 1.53 7.18 8.79
CA MET A 176 2.08 5.82 8.85
C MET A 176 1.99 5.29 10.29
N PRO A 177 1.81 3.97 10.48
CA PRO A 177 1.98 3.36 11.79
C PRO A 177 3.41 3.58 12.28
N GLU A 178 3.56 3.88 13.56
CA GLU A 178 4.88 3.87 14.19
C GLU A 178 5.48 2.46 14.06
N GLY A 179 6.68 2.36 13.49
CA GLY A 179 7.29 1.08 13.16
C GLY A 179 7.43 0.17 14.40
N PRO A 180 7.17 -1.15 14.27
CA PRO A 180 7.34 -2.11 15.36
C PRO A 180 8.78 -2.19 15.90
N GLU A 181 9.78 -1.71 15.14
CA GLU A 181 11.18 -1.71 15.56
C GLU A 181 11.41 -0.87 16.83
N ARG A 182 10.79 0.32 16.94
CA ARG A 182 11.06 1.21 18.08
C ARG A 182 10.50 0.63 19.38
N THR A 183 9.28 0.08 19.34
CA THR A 183 8.62 -0.53 20.50
C THR A 183 9.29 -1.85 20.90
N SER A 184 9.69 -2.68 19.92
CA SER A 184 10.39 -3.95 20.19
C SER A 184 11.81 -3.74 20.71
N GLN A 185 12.52 -2.71 20.22
CA GLN A 185 13.83 -2.31 20.77
C GLN A 185 13.69 -1.78 22.19
N ILE A 186 12.69 -0.94 22.48
CA ILE A 186 12.44 -0.43 23.84
C ILE A 186 12.11 -1.59 24.80
N ILE A 187 11.22 -2.51 24.41
CA ILE A 187 10.89 -3.70 25.22
C ILE A 187 12.12 -4.61 25.38
N GLY A 188 12.90 -4.81 24.32
CA GLY A 188 14.15 -5.58 24.37
C GLY A 188 15.18 -4.99 25.33
N TRP A 189 15.39 -3.67 25.29
CA TRP A 189 16.28 -2.96 26.22
C TRP A 189 15.79 -3.03 27.66
N ILE A 190 14.47 -2.87 27.90
CA ILE A 190 13.88 -3.04 29.24
C ILE A 190 14.10 -4.47 29.75
N GLY A 191 13.90 -5.48 28.88
CA GLY A 191 14.14 -6.88 29.22
C GLY A 191 15.60 -7.18 29.59
N ILE A 192 16.56 -6.64 28.83
CA ILE A 192 17.99 -6.80 29.10
C ILE A 192 18.37 -6.12 30.42
N ILE A 193 17.89 -4.90 30.67
CA ILE A 193 18.16 -4.18 31.92
C ILE A 193 17.60 -4.94 33.12
N ALA A 194 16.36 -5.44 33.03
CA ALA A 194 15.74 -6.24 34.08
C ALA A 194 16.52 -7.54 34.34
N PHE A 195 16.99 -8.21 33.28
CA PHE A 195 17.81 -9.41 33.38
C PHE A 195 19.17 -9.13 34.06
N VAL A 196 19.88 -8.09 33.65
CA VAL A 196 21.16 -7.70 34.27
C VAL A 196 20.99 -7.30 35.73
N ALA A 197 19.93 -6.54 36.07
CA ALA A 197 19.65 -6.16 37.45
C ALA A 197 19.32 -7.37 38.34
N LEU A 198 18.54 -8.34 37.82
CA LEU A 198 18.19 -9.56 38.54
C LEU A 198 19.44 -10.41 38.85
N PHE A 199 20.28 -10.67 37.83
CA PHE A 199 21.49 -11.48 38.01
C PHE A 199 22.57 -10.74 38.80
N GLY A 200 22.70 -9.43 38.63
CA GLY A 200 23.57 -8.58 39.45
C GLY A 200 23.16 -8.59 40.93
N GLY A 201 21.85 -8.52 41.20
CA GLY A 201 21.29 -8.66 42.54
C GLY A 201 21.57 -10.04 43.14
N LEU A 202 21.26 -11.11 42.43
CA LEU A 202 21.51 -12.49 42.88
C LEU A 202 23.01 -12.74 43.18
N ALA A 203 23.91 -12.23 42.35
CA ALA A 203 25.36 -12.34 42.58
C ALA A 203 25.81 -11.53 43.81
N ALA A 204 25.19 -10.38 44.08
CA ALA A 204 25.47 -9.58 45.27
C ALA A 204 24.99 -10.29 46.56
N PHE A 205 23.79 -10.87 46.55
CA PHE A 205 23.24 -11.63 47.68
C PHE A 205 24.06 -12.90 47.97
N ALA A 206 24.45 -13.66 46.94
CA ALA A 206 25.30 -14.84 47.09
C ALA A 206 26.70 -14.53 47.66
N ARG A 207 27.18 -13.29 47.52
CA ARG A 207 28.49 -12.85 48.05
C ARG A 207 28.43 -12.46 49.52
N VAL A 208 27.26 -12.08 50.03
CA VAL A 208 27.03 -11.75 51.45
C VAL A 208 26.94 -13.01 52.30
N GLU A 209 26.47 -14.13 51.74
CA GLU A 209 26.32 -15.41 52.45
C GLU A 209 27.60 -16.24 52.58
N ARG A 210 28.71 -15.86 51.90
CA ARG A 210 30.03 -16.49 52.10
C ARG A 210 30.96 -15.55 52.86
N PRO A 211 31.05 -15.64 54.20
CA PRO A 211 32.14 -15.00 54.91
C PRO A 211 33.47 -15.60 54.43
N LYS A 212 34.49 -14.75 54.25
CA LYS A 212 35.85 -15.20 53.95
C LYS A 212 36.35 -16.13 55.07
N PRO A 213 37.11 -17.20 54.73
CA PRO A 213 37.76 -18.03 55.73
C PRO A 213 38.74 -17.23 56.59
#